data_AF-A0A537TJ69-F1
#
_entry.id   AF-A0A537TJ69-F1
#
_cell.length_a   1.000
_cell.length_b   1.000
_cell.length_c   1.000
_cell.angle_alpha   90.00
_cell.angle_beta   90.00
_cell.angle_gamma   90.00
#
_symmetry.space_group_name_H-M   'P 1'
#
loop_
_entity.id
_entity.type
_entity.pdbx_description
1 polymer ?
#
loop_
_entity_poly.entity_id
_entity_poly.type
_entity_poly.pdbx_seq_one_letter_code
_entity_poly.pdbx_strand_id
1 'polypeptide(L)' 'MALQRMDNVGIVVESLDAAISFFAELGLELEGRAMIEGDWSGRVTGLRDQRVEIAMMRTPDGH' A
#
# COMPACT_ATOMS: atom_id res chain seq x y z
N MET A 1 -11.44 -23.68 7.21
CA MET A 1 -10.80 -22.48 6.62
C MET A 1 -9.32 -22.77 6.49
N ALA A 2 -8.72 -22.43 5.36
CA ALA A 2 -7.28 -22.52 5.13
C ALA A 2 -6.75 -21.15 4.69
N LEU A 3 -5.48 -20.87 4.97
CA LEU A 3 -4.80 -19.68 4.47
C LEU A 3 -4.70 -19.75 2.94
N GLN A 4 -5.18 -18.70 2.25
CA GLN A 4 -5.15 -18.67 0.79
C GLN A 4 -3.81 -18.15 0.27
N ARG A 5 -3.41 -16.95 0.72
CA ARG A 5 -2.12 -16.31 0.40
C ARG A 5 -1.88 -15.11 1.34
N MET A 6 -0.69 -14.53 1.24
CA MET A 6 -0.37 -13.23 1.83
C MET A 6 -0.52 -12.17 0.73
N ASP A 7 -1.52 -11.29 0.81
CA ASP A 7 -1.77 -10.32 -0.27
C ASP A 7 -0.75 -9.18 -0.33
N ASN A 8 -0.22 -8.71 0.81
CA ASN A 8 0.78 -7.65 0.88
C ASN A 8 1.34 -7.48 2.31
N VAL A 9 2.37 -6.64 2.42
CA VAL A 9 2.86 -6.06 3.67
C VAL A 9 2.74 -4.54 3.56
N GLY A 10 2.08 -3.90 4.54
CA GLY A 10 1.93 -2.44 4.59
C GLY A 10 3.07 -1.77 5.35
N ILE A 11 3.61 -0.68 4.79
CA ILE A 11 4.66 0.15 5.40
C ILE A 11 4.17 1.60 5.42
N VAL A 12 4.16 2.22 6.60
CA VAL A 12 3.82 3.64 6.76
C VAL A 12 5.09 4.47 6.62
N VAL A 13 5.07 5.46 5.72
CA VAL A 13 6.23 6.30 5.39
C VAL A 13 5.84 7.78 5.40
N GLU A 14 6.84 8.65 5.55
CA GLU A 14 6.65 10.10 5.47
C GLU A 14 6.48 10.59 4.02
N SER A 15 7.16 9.97 3.05
CA SER A 15 7.11 10.33 1.64
C SER A 15 6.90 9.11 0.75
N LEU A 16 5.77 9.06 0.05
CA LEU A 16 5.51 8.02 -0.94
C LEU A 16 6.44 8.11 -2.13
N ASP A 17 6.78 9.30 -2.60
CA ASP A 17 7.67 9.46 -3.76
C ASP A 17 9.06 8.89 -3.47
N ALA A 18 9.60 9.17 -2.28
CA ALA A 18 10.88 8.59 -1.85
C ALA A 18 10.81 7.07 -1.71
N ALA A 19 9.72 6.54 -1.14
CA ALA A 19 9.53 5.10 -0.97
C ALA A 19 9.37 4.37 -2.32
N ILE A 20 8.57 4.92 -3.24
CA ILE A 20 8.41 4.37 -4.59
C ILE A 20 9.76 4.33 -5.30
N SER A 21 10.53 5.42 -5.28
CA SER A 21 11.86 5.46 -5.90
C SER A 21 12.78 4.39 -5.33
N PHE A 22 12.82 4.26 -4.00
CA PHE A 22 13.62 3.24 -3.32
C PHE A 22 13.23 1.81 -3.72
N PHE A 23 11.94 1.47 -3.69
CA PHE A 23 11.49 0.13 -4.04
C PHE A 23 11.61 -0.17 -5.54
N ALA A 24 11.52 0.85 -6.39
CA ALA A 24 11.79 0.72 -7.83
C ALA A 24 13.24 0.34 -8.10
N GLU A 25 14.21 0.92 -7.37
CA GLU A 25 15.63 0.52 -7.47
C GLU A 25 15.87 -0.93 -7.02
N LEU A 26 15.05 -1.44 -6.10
CA LEU A 26 15.07 -2.85 -5.69
C LEU A 26 14.38 -3.79 -6.70
N GLY A 27 13.79 -3.23 -7.77
CA GLY A 27 13.15 -3.97 -8.84
C GLY A 27 11.65 -4.18 -8.69
N LEU A 28 10.98 -3.52 -7.74
CA LEU A 28 9.52 -3.53 -7.68
C LEU A 28 8.92 -2.51 -8.66
N GLU A 29 7.72 -2.79 -9.15
CA GLU A 29 7.01 -1.90 -10.06
C GLU A 29 5.82 -1.24 -9.34
N LEU A 30 5.57 0.04 -9.64
CA LEU A 30 4.38 0.72 -9.14
C LEU A 30 3.15 0.17 -9.86
N GLU A 31 2.30 -0.54 -9.13
CA GLU A 31 1.04 -1.08 -9.65
C GLU A 31 -0.06 -0.03 -9.68
N GLY A 32 -0.12 0.83 -8.66
CA GLY A 32 -1.13 1.87 -8.57
C GLY A 32 -0.93 2.79 -7.39
N ARG A 33 -1.48 4.00 -7.51
CA ARG A 33 -1.47 5.02 -6.47
C ARG A 33 -2.87 5.60 -6.32
N ALA A 34 -3.33 5.77 -5.09
CA ALA A 34 -4.67 6.29 -4.82
C ALA A 34 -4.73 7.04 -3.49
N MET A 35 -5.64 8.01 -3.44
CA MET A 35 -6.06 8.65 -2.20
C MET A 35 -7.27 7.90 -1.64
N ILE A 36 -7.19 7.47 -0.39
CA ILE A 36 -8.26 6.78 0.33
C ILE A 36 -8.84 7.73 1.38
N GLU A 37 -10.05 8.21 1.11
CA GLU A 37 -10.79 9.17 1.95
C GLU A 37 -12.17 8.66 2.37
N GLY A 38 -12.56 7.45 1.94
CA GLY A 38 -13.86 6.88 2.29
C GLY A 38 -13.94 6.48 3.76
N ASP A 39 -15.06 6.79 4.41
CA ASP A 39 -15.34 6.47 5.83
C ASP A 39 -15.10 4.99 6.20
N TRP A 40 -15.25 4.09 5.23
CA TRP A 40 -15.02 2.66 5.45
C TRP A 40 -13.59 2.38 5.92
N SER A 41 -12.61 3.12 5.41
CA SER A 41 -11.21 2.92 5.75
C SER A 41 -10.97 3.24 7.22
N GLY A 42 -11.55 4.35 7.71
CA GLY A 42 -11.42 4.76 9.12
C GLY A 42 -12.10 3.81 10.09
N ARG A 43 -13.16 3.10 9.63
CA ARG A 43 -13.77 2.01 10.41
C ARG A 43 -12.86 0.79 10.52
N VAL A 44 -12.06 0.50 9.50
CA VAL A 44 -11.12 -0.63 9.51
C VAL A 44 -9.92 -0.33 10.41
N THR A 45 -9.35 0.87 10.34
CA THR A 45 -8.17 1.26 11.13
C THR A 45 -8.51 1.71 12.56
N GLY A 46 -9.78 2.07 12.82
CA GLY A 46 -10.21 2.71 14.06
C GLY A 46 -9.91 4.21 14.11
N LEU A 47 -9.36 4.79 13.05
CA LEU A 47 -9.05 6.23 12.92
C LEU A 47 -10.12 6.92 12.06
N ARG A 48 -11.04 7.64 12.71
CA ARG A 48 -12.10 8.38 12.01
C ARG A 48 -11.52 9.56 11.24
N ASP A 49 -12.19 9.92 10.14
CA ASP A 49 -11.85 11.07 9.28
C ASP A 49 -10.42 11.03 8.74
N GLN A 50 -9.83 9.83 8.64
CA GLN A 50 -8.49 9.66 8.09
C GLN A 50 -8.48 9.88 6.58
N ARG A 51 -7.37 10.43 6.12
CA ARG A 51 -7.02 10.55 4.71
C ARG A 51 -5.65 9.93 4.53
N VAL A 52 -5.58 8.88 3.71
CA VAL A 52 -4.35 8.12 3.50
C VAL A 52 -4.08 8.05 2.02
N GLU A 53 -2.87 8.43 1.62
CA GLU A 53 -2.38 8.14 0.28
C GLU A 53 -1.65 6.79 0.30
N ILE A 54 -1.91 5.95 -0.71
CA ILE A 54 -1.26 4.64 -0.84
C ILE A 54 -0.61 4.51 -2.21
N ALA A 55 0.51 3.78 -2.24
CA ALA A 55 1.15 3.30 -3.45
C ALA A 55 1.37 1.79 -3.31
N MET A 56 0.77 1.00 -4.20
CA MET A 56 0.96 -0.45 -4.24
C MET A 56 2.16 -0.78 -5.12
N MET A 57 3.13 -1.50 -4.56
CA MET A 57 4.33 -1.96 -5.26
C MET A 57 4.22 -3.46 -5.50
N ARG A 58 4.58 -3.92 -6.69
CA ARG A 58 4.50 -5.33 -7.10
C ARG A 58 5.89 -5.87 -7.43
N THR A 59 6.18 -7.09 -7.00
CA THR A 59 7.41 -7.80 -7.37
C THR A 59 7.33 -8.32 -8.81
N PRO A 60 8.47 -8.45 -9.53
CA PRO A 60 8.48 -8.90 -10.92
C PRO A 60 7.86 -10.29 -11.17
N ASP A 61 7.85 -11.14 -10.14
CA ASP A 61 7.25 -12.48 -10.20
C ASP A 61 5.72 -12.48 -10.04
N GLY A 62 5.12 -11.32 -9.72
CA GLY A 62 3.68 -11.10 -9.73
C GLY A 62 2.89 -11.85 -8.66
N HIS A 63 3.55 -12.34 -7.62
CA HIS A 63 2.95 -13.08 -6.51
C HIS A 63 2.35 -12.18 -5.42
#